data_AF-A0A7W8LDM7-F1
#
_entry.id   AF-A0A7W8LDM7-F1
#
_cell.length_a   1.000
_cell.length_b   1.000
_cell.length_c   1.000
_cell.angle_alpha   90.00
_cell.angle_beta   90.00
_cell.angle_gamma   90.00
#
_symmetry.space_group_name_H-M   'P 1'
#
loop_
_entity.id
_entity.type
_entity.pdbx_description
1 polymer ?
#
loop_
_entity_poly.entity_id
_entity_poly.type
_entity_poly.pdbx_seq_one_letter_code
_entity_poly.pdbx_strand_id
1 'polypeptide(L)'
;MNSKRVPLAGDVSNSSAQALSELAAHTTELLESNSLDARFARKLLKQLAREAEAAGIDILEDATLGTSLKRLKKSVNATQAGELVAAAAELRTESGSTENEKPAGKKKQRNK
;
A
#
# COMPACT_ATOMS: atom_id res chain seq x y z
N MET A 1 -16.89 -48.86 7.42
CA MET A 1 -17.87 -47.84 6.97
C MET A 1 -17.15 -46.49 7.00
N ASN A 2 -16.66 -46.02 5.85
CA ASN A 2 -15.96 -44.73 5.76
C ASN A 2 -16.96 -43.64 5.34
N SER A 3 -17.51 -42.93 6.31
CA SER A 3 -18.31 -41.73 6.05
C SER A 3 -17.37 -40.60 5.63
N LYS A 4 -17.19 -40.44 4.30
CA LYS A 4 -16.62 -39.20 3.74
C LYS A 4 -17.57 -38.06 4.11
N ARG A 5 -17.18 -37.23 5.08
CA ARG A 5 -17.90 -35.99 5.38
C ARG A 5 -17.80 -35.09 4.15
N VAL A 6 -18.94 -34.84 3.50
CA VAL A 6 -19.06 -33.81 2.48
C VAL A 6 -19.08 -32.48 3.22
N PRO A 7 -18.17 -31.53 2.94
CA PRO A 7 -18.22 -30.22 3.58
C PRO A 7 -19.54 -29.54 3.23
N LEU A 8 -20.26 -29.09 4.26
CA LEU A 8 -21.48 -28.30 4.10
C LEU A 8 -21.09 -26.97 3.47
N ALA A 9 -21.93 -26.39 2.62
CA ALA A 9 -21.63 -25.14 1.92
C ALA A 9 -21.17 -23.99 2.85
N GLY A 10 -21.60 -24.01 4.13
CA GLY A 10 -21.13 -23.07 5.16
C GLY A 10 -19.68 -23.24 5.62
N ASP A 11 -19.09 -24.45 5.50
CA ASP A 11 -17.67 -24.68 5.84
C ASP A 11 -16.72 -24.03 4.81
N VAL A 12 -17.15 -23.97 3.54
CA VAL A 12 -16.34 -23.42 2.44
C VAL A 12 -16.30 -21.89 2.50
N SER A 13 -17.42 -21.25 2.81
CA SER A 13 -17.49 -19.79 2.97
C SER A 13 -16.66 -19.30 4.15
N ASN A 14 -16.71 -19.99 5.30
CA ASN A 14 -15.87 -19.66 6.46
C ASN A 14 -14.37 -19.85 6.17
N SER A 15 -13.99 -20.93 5.48
CA SER A 15 -12.60 -21.16 5.06
C SER A 15 -12.10 -20.09 4.08
N SER A 16 -12.98 -19.59 3.21
CA SER A 16 -12.63 -18.58 2.20
C SER A 16 -12.44 -17.20 2.82
N ALA A 17 -13.33 -16.80 3.73
CA ALA A 17 -13.20 -15.54 4.47
C ALA A 17 -11.92 -15.50 5.32
N GLN A 18 -11.58 -16.62 5.96
CA GLN A 18 -10.34 -16.74 6.73
C GLN A 18 -9.10 -16.65 5.83
N ALA A 19 -9.07 -17.36 4.69
CA ALA A 19 -7.96 -17.29 3.76
C ALA A 19 -7.75 -15.86 3.18
N LEU A 20 -8.85 -15.17 2.85
CA LEU A 20 -8.80 -13.78 2.40
C LEU A 20 -8.31 -12.83 3.50
N SER A 21 -8.71 -13.09 4.75
CA SER A 21 -8.28 -12.32 5.93
C SER A 21 -6.78 -12.48 6.18
N GLU A 22 -6.27 -13.71 6.11
CA GLU A 22 -4.85 -14.04 6.26
C GLU A 22 -4.03 -13.42 5.14
N LEU A 23 -4.50 -13.51 3.89
CA LEU A 23 -3.83 -12.88 2.75
C LEU A 23 -3.80 -11.36 2.87
N ALA A 24 -4.87 -10.72 3.36
CA ALA A 24 -4.91 -9.29 3.64
C ALA A 24 -3.91 -8.89 4.74
N ALA A 25 -3.80 -9.69 5.81
CA ALA A 25 -2.86 -9.47 6.90
C ALA A 25 -1.40 -9.59 6.40
N HIS A 26 -1.07 -10.66 5.69
CA HIS A 26 0.28 -10.87 5.15
C HIS A 26 0.67 -9.79 4.14
N THR A 27 -0.26 -9.37 3.28
CA THR A 27 -0.02 -8.24 2.35
C THR A 27 0.27 -6.95 3.11
N THR A 28 -0.37 -6.74 4.26
CA THR A 28 -0.12 -5.59 5.13
C THR A 28 1.28 -5.63 5.72
N GLU A 29 1.72 -6.79 6.22
CA GLU A 29 3.06 -6.98 6.77
C GLU A 29 4.17 -6.75 5.72
N LEU A 30 3.97 -7.26 4.50
CA LEU A 30 4.92 -7.03 3.40
C LEU A 30 5.00 -5.55 3.00
N LEU A 31 3.88 -4.83 3.03
CA LEU A 31 3.85 -3.40 2.76
C LEU A 31 4.53 -2.60 3.89
N GLU A 32 4.22 -2.92 5.15
CA GLU A 32 4.78 -2.24 6.34
C GLU A 32 6.29 -2.49 6.47
N SER A 33 6.80 -3.62 5.97
CA SER A 33 8.23 -3.93 5.91
C SER A 33 8.94 -3.37 4.66
N ASN A 34 8.26 -2.56 3.84
CA ASN A 34 8.77 -2.03 2.56
C ASN A 34 9.19 -3.13 1.55
N SER A 35 8.69 -4.35 1.73
CA SER A 35 8.94 -5.49 0.83
C SER A 35 7.94 -5.56 -0.32
N LEU A 36 6.91 -4.69 -0.30
CA LEU A 36 5.86 -4.64 -1.31
C LEU A 36 5.60 -3.19 -1.74
N ASP A 37 5.56 -2.96 -3.05
CA ASP A 37 5.18 -1.67 -3.63
C ASP A 37 3.72 -1.30 -3.27
N ALA A 38 3.50 -0.05 -2.87
CA ALA A 38 2.19 0.42 -2.42
C ALA A 38 1.13 0.43 -3.54
N ARG A 39 1.53 0.63 -4.79
CA ARG A 39 0.61 0.59 -5.95
C ARG A 39 0.17 -0.84 -6.22
N PHE A 40 1.07 -1.80 -6.09
CA PHE A 40 0.74 -3.22 -6.18
C PHE A 40 -0.14 -3.67 -5.01
N ALA A 41 0.18 -3.30 -3.78
CA ALA A 41 -0.67 -3.55 -2.61
C ALA A 41 -2.09 -2.99 -2.79
N ARG A 42 -2.24 -1.82 -3.41
CA ARG A 42 -3.56 -1.26 -3.77
C ARG A 42 -4.33 -2.10 -4.79
N LYS A 43 -3.65 -2.74 -5.75
CA LYS A 43 -4.28 -3.67 -6.69
C LYS A 43 -4.75 -4.93 -5.97
N LEU A 44 -3.93 -5.49 -5.08
CA LEU A 44 -4.29 -6.64 -4.26
C LEU A 44 -5.49 -6.37 -3.37
N LEU A 45 -5.53 -5.22 -2.69
CA LEU A 45 -6.69 -4.81 -1.89
C LEU A 45 -8.00 -4.83 -2.70
N LYS A 46 -7.98 -4.31 -3.94
CA LYS A 46 -9.15 -4.34 -4.83
C LYS A 46 -9.51 -5.76 -5.24
N GLN A 47 -8.53 -6.60 -5.51
CA GLN A 47 -8.75 -7.99 -5.89
C GLN A 47 -9.35 -8.80 -4.73
N LEU A 48 -8.85 -8.62 -3.51
CA LEU A 48 -9.39 -9.27 -2.31
C LEU A 48 -10.86 -8.90 -2.06
N ALA A 49 -11.23 -7.64 -2.25
CA ALA A 49 -12.62 -7.21 -2.10
C ALA A 49 -13.53 -7.84 -3.18
N ARG A 50 -13.05 -7.97 -4.42
CA ARG A 50 -13.79 -8.65 -5.50
C ARG A 50 -13.92 -10.14 -5.24
N GLU A 51 -12.88 -10.78 -4.70
CA GLU A 51 -12.91 -12.20 -4.37
C GLU A 51 -13.88 -12.48 -3.23
N ALA A 52 -13.93 -11.60 -2.22
CA ALA A 52 -14.92 -11.69 -1.16
C ALA A 52 -16.36 -11.58 -1.70
N GLU A 53 -16.62 -10.63 -2.59
CA GLU A 53 -17.92 -10.47 -3.26
C GLU A 53 -18.27 -11.71 -4.10
N ALA A 54 -17.32 -12.23 -4.88
CA ALA A 54 -17.50 -13.44 -5.69
C ALA A 54 -17.77 -14.69 -4.84
N ALA A 55 -17.20 -14.76 -3.64
CA ALA A 55 -17.45 -15.82 -2.67
C ALA A 55 -18.76 -15.62 -1.88
N GLY A 56 -19.51 -14.55 -2.13
CA GLY A 56 -20.75 -14.22 -1.41
C GLY A 56 -20.51 -13.80 0.04
N ILE A 57 -19.31 -13.32 0.38
CA ILE A 57 -18.95 -12.86 1.72
C ILE A 57 -19.27 -11.37 1.82
N ASP A 58 -20.19 -11.01 2.71
CA ASP A 58 -20.41 -9.61 3.06
C ASP A 58 -19.27 -9.13 3.99
N ILE A 59 -18.40 -8.29 3.46
CA ILE A 59 -17.25 -7.71 4.18
C ILE A 59 -17.71 -6.85 5.38
N LEU A 60 -18.94 -6.32 5.35
CA LEU A 60 -19.48 -5.53 6.46
C LEU A 60 -19.97 -6.41 7.62
N GLU A 61 -20.42 -7.63 7.32
CA GLU A 61 -20.85 -8.60 8.33
C GLU A 61 -19.69 -9.46 8.84
N ASP A 62 -18.69 -9.74 7.99
CA ASP A 62 -17.48 -10.45 8.40
C ASP A 62 -16.48 -9.50 9.09
N ALA A 63 -16.55 -9.45 10.41
CA ALA A 63 -15.70 -8.59 11.23
C ALA A 63 -14.20 -8.85 11.04
N THR A 64 -13.79 -10.10 10.77
CA THR A 64 -12.37 -10.47 10.64
C THR A 64 -11.83 -9.97 9.32
N LEU A 65 -12.50 -10.31 8.22
CA LEU A 65 -12.12 -9.90 6.88
C LEU A 65 -12.23 -8.38 6.72
N GLY A 66 -13.33 -7.78 7.18
CA GLY A 66 -13.52 -6.34 7.15
C GLY A 66 -12.43 -5.58 7.89
N THR A 67 -12.00 -6.08 9.06
CA THR A 67 -10.89 -5.48 9.83
C THR A 67 -9.56 -5.60 9.09
N SER A 68 -9.24 -6.77 8.53
CA SER A 68 -7.99 -6.99 7.80
C SER A 68 -7.91 -6.13 6.53
N LEU A 69 -8.98 -6.05 5.74
CA LEU A 69 -9.03 -5.18 4.55
C LEU A 69 -8.95 -3.70 4.90
N LYS A 70 -9.59 -3.27 6.00
CA LYS A 70 -9.50 -1.89 6.48
C LYS A 70 -8.09 -1.53 6.92
N ARG A 71 -7.39 -2.45 7.60
CA ARG A 71 -5.99 -2.28 7.98
C ARG A 71 -5.10 -2.14 6.74
N LEU A 72 -5.21 -3.08 5.79
CA LEU A 72 -4.46 -3.03 4.54
C LEU A 72 -4.68 -1.70 3.79
N LYS A 73 -5.94 -1.26 3.69
CA LYS A 73 -6.30 0.04 3.08
C LYS A 73 -5.62 1.22 3.77
N LYS A 74 -5.57 1.21 5.10
CA LYS A 74 -4.91 2.26 5.88
C LYS A 74 -3.40 2.28 5.60
N SER A 75 -2.75 1.12 5.61
CA SER A 75 -1.29 1.02 5.36
C SER A 75 -0.95 1.45 3.93
N VAL A 76 -1.72 1.04 2.92
CA VAL A 76 -1.57 1.52 1.53
C VAL A 76 -1.63 3.03 1.44
N ASN A 77 -2.65 3.65 2.05
CA ASN A 77 -2.81 5.10 2.00
C ASN A 77 -1.67 5.83 2.73
N ALA A 78 -1.19 5.27 3.85
CA ALA A 78 -0.09 5.84 4.61
C ALA A 78 1.21 5.83 3.80
N THR A 79 1.55 4.69 3.17
CA THR A 79 2.76 4.58 2.34
C THR A 79 2.70 5.54 1.15
N GLN A 80 1.57 5.61 0.44
CA GLN A 80 1.40 6.52 -0.70
C GLN A 80 1.46 8.00 -0.30
N ALA A 81 0.92 8.36 0.87
CA ALA A 81 1.04 9.72 1.38
C ALA A 81 2.50 10.05 1.72
N GLY A 82 3.25 9.11 2.29
CA GLY A 82 4.69 9.25 2.55
C GLY A 82 5.49 9.47 1.27
N GLU A 83 5.25 8.66 0.24
CA GLU A 83 5.87 8.80 -1.08
C GLU A 83 5.58 10.18 -1.71
N LEU A 84 4.34 10.65 -1.62
CA LEU A 84 3.94 11.96 -2.13
C LEU A 84 4.69 13.10 -1.41
N VAL A 85 4.79 13.02 -0.08
CA VAL A 85 5.51 14.02 0.72
C VAL A 85 6.99 14.03 0.39
N ALA A 86 7.62 12.86 0.22
CA ALA A 86 9.01 12.76 -0.19
C ALA A 86 9.24 13.38 -1.58
N ALA A 87 8.42 13.01 -2.57
CA ALA A 87 8.51 13.57 -3.92
C ALA A 87 8.31 15.10 -3.94
N ALA A 88 7.38 15.63 -3.14
CA ALA A 88 7.17 17.06 -3.00
C ALA A 88 8.38 17.78 -2.37
N ALA A 89 9.07 17.14 -1.43
CA ALA A 89 10.29 17.68 -0.82
C ALA A 89 11.44 17.73 -1.83
N GLU A 90 11.62 16.69 -2.63
CA GLU A 90 12.63 16.62 -3.70
C GLU A 90 12.43 17.73 -4.75
N LEU A 91 11.19 17.92 -5.23
CA LEU A 91 10.86 18.99 -6.18
C LEU A 91 11.20 20.39 -5.64
N ARG A 92 11.03 20.60 -4.32
CA ARG A 92 11.39 21.88 -3.68
C ARG A 92 12.90 22.11 -3.67
N THR A 93 13.69 21.06 -3.46
CA THR A 93 15.16 21.15 -3.47
C THR A 93 15.73 21.36 -4.89
N GLU A 94 15.13 20.71 -5.89
CA GLU A 94 15.54 20.85 -7.29
C GLU A 94 15.19 22.25 -7.84
N SER A 95 14.01 22.78 -7.50
CA SER A 95 13.59 24.14 -7.87
C SER A 95 14.41 25.26 -7.22
N GLY A 96 15.14 24.98 -6.13
CA GLY A 96 16.01 25.94 -5.44
C GLY A 96 17.49 25.91 -5.89
N SER A 97 17.87 24.97 -6.76
CA SER A 97 19.28 24.70 -7.11
C SER A 97 19.74 25.36 -8.43
N THR A 98 18.92 26.19 -9.08
CA THR A 98 19.26 26.83 -10.37
C THR A 98 19.81 28.26 -10.26
N GLU A 99 20.14 28.78 -9.07
CA GLU A 99 20.72 30.12 -8.92
C GLU A 99 22.03 30.13 -8.10
N ASN A 100 23.11 29.52 -8.59
CA ASN A 100 24.45 29.90 -8.13
C ASN A 100 25.61 29.53 -9.07
N GLU A 101 25.56 29.99 -10.33
CA GLU A 101 26.80 30.17 -11.11
C GLU A 101 27.02 31.66 -11.41
N LYS A 102 27.59 32.38 -10.44
CA LYS A 102 28.37 33.60 -10.72
C LYS A 102 29.84 33.31 -10.44
N PRO A 103 30.69 33.05 -11.45
CA PRO A 103 32.12 33.11 -11.25
C PRO A 103 32.55 34.58 -11.22
N ALA A 104 33.32 34.90 -10.18
CA ALA A 104 33.89 36.21 -9.89
C ALA A 104 34.73 36.78 -11.05
N GLY A 105 34.35 37.96 -11.55
CA GLY A 105 35.08 38.73 -12.55
C GLY A 105 35.80 39.96 -11.97
N LYS A 106 37.01 39.73 -11.43
CA LYS A 106 38.15 40.66 -11.22
C LYS A 106 37.90 42.18 -11.10
N LYS A 107 38.14 42.71 -9.90
CA LYS A 107 38.45 44.13 -9.65
C LYS A 107 39.68 44.56 -10.46
N LYS A 108 39.54 45.49 -11.40
CA LYS A 108 40.66 46.24 -11.99
C LYS A 108 41.09 47.33 -11.00
N GLN A 109 42.15 47.07 -10.23
CA GLN A 109 42.96 48.14 -9.65
C GLN A 109 43.73 48.79 -10.80
N ARG A 110 43.52 50.09 -11.03
CA ARG A 110 44.39 50.90 -11.88
C ARG A 110 45.07 51.92 -10.97
N ASN A 111 46.34 51.65 -10.67
CA ASN A 111 47.25 52.55 -9.98
C ASN A 111 47.89 53.52 -10.97
N LYS A 112 48.16 54.73 -10.46
CA LYS A 112 48.91 55.85 -11.04
C LYS A 112 48.23 56.67 -12.13
#